data_AF-A0A1F7XX74-F1
#
_entry.id   AF-A0A1F7XX74-F1
#
_cell.length_a   1.000
_cell.length_b   1.000
_cell.length_c   1.000
_cell.angle_alpha   90.00
_cell.angle_beta   90.00
_cell.angle_gamma   90.00
#
_symmetry.space_group_name_H-M   'P 1'
#
loop_
_entity.id
_entity.type
_entity.pdbx_description
1 polymer ?
#
loop_
_entity_poly.entity_id
_entity_poly.type
_entity_poly.pdbx_seq_one_letter_code
_entity_poly.pdbx_strand_id
1 'polypeptide(L)'
;MRYLLWIVLIFLLAIRFVYFYKTQRSYPNGTKVRITDRISSEPIRYEKSQYLKLHGLKIYLPLYPEITYGDRVVIEGLVEKDKLKEAKLVSVSENENYLYLFRENIINFYHESLPQPHSALVAGTVVGSKSDIQQEFWESLKKSGTAHVVVASGMNVSLVAGFLISILAGIVNRKKALIFSLIGVWVYAIFAGFDAPIIRAAIMGSIAFSAQELGRLGSSFRALLISAAAMLLINPGWISDLGFILSFAATLSLILFESKVRRYVRFMPSLIKEGFSTSFAAQILIAPILFFTFGQFNILSPFINALVLWTIPYITIIGMIGGVAGLIVPPVGKLILYLTYPLTSWFTAVIQLF
;
A
#
# COMPACT_ATOMS: atom_id res chain seq x y z
N MET A 1 12.13 -17.78 -29.86
CA MET A 1 10.89 -17.38 -29.13
C MET A 1 11.12 -16.66 -27.80
N ARG A 2 12.08 -17.04 -26.93
CA ARG A 2 12.18 -16.49 -25.56
C ARG A 2 12.51 -14.98 -25.46
N TYR A 3 13.22 -14.42 -26.44
CA TYR A 3 13.53 -12.98 -26.51
C TYR A 3 12.47 -12.16 -27.25
N LEU A 4 11.64 -12.80 -28.08
CA LEU A 4 10.61 -12.12 -28.86
C LEU A 4 9.57 -11.45 -27.96
N LEU A 5 9.18 -12.11 -26.87
CA LEU A 5 8.24 -11.56 -25.90
C LEU A 5 8.77 -10.28 -25.25
N TRP A 6 10.06 -10.23 -24.89
CA TRP A 6 10.68 -9.04 -24.32
C TRP A 6 10.79 -7.91 -25.34
N ILE A 7 11.14 -8.21 -26.59
CA ILE A 7 11.23 -7.21 -27.66
C ILE A 7 9.85 -6.59 -27.92
N VAL A 8 8.81 -7.41 -28.05
CA VAL A 8 7.43 -6.94 -28.23
C VAL A 8 6.99 -6.06 -27.06
N LEU A 9 7.30 -6.49 -25.84
CA LEU A 9 6.88 -5.80 -24.63
C LEU A 9 7.62 -4.45 -24.44
N ILE A 10 8.90 -4.38 -24.78
CA ILE A 10 9.66 -3.12 -24.84
C ILE A 10 9.09 -2.19 -25.92
N PHE A 11 8.77 -2.73 -27.10
CA PHE A 11 8.19 -1.96 -28.20
C PHE A 11 6.82 -1.37 -27.84
N LEU A 12 5.94 -2.17 -27.23
CA LEU A 12 4.63 -1.71 -26.73
C LEU A 12 4.79 -0.62 -25.65
N LEU A 13 5.73 -0.78 -24.73
CA LEU A 13 6.03 0.25 -23.73
C LEU A 13 6.53 1.54 -24.39
N ALA A 14 7.43 1.45 -25.36
CA ALA A 14 7.93 2.62 -26.08
C ALA A 14 6.80 3.39 -26.76
N ILE A 15 5.92 2.70 -27.49
CA ILE A 15 4.72 3.31 -28.10
C ILE A 15 3.84 3.96 -27.04
N ARG A 16 3.57 3.24 -25.95
CA ARG A 16 2.70 3.72 -24.88
C ARG A 16 3.25 4.97 -24.20
N PHE A 17 4.56 5.03 -23.94
CA PHE A 17 5.24 6.19 -23.39
C PHE A 17 5.23 7.38 -24.34
N VAL A 18 5.51 7.16 -25.62
CA VAL A 18 5.44 8.21 -26.65
C VAL A 18 4.03 8.79 -26.72
N TYR A 19 3.01 7.93 -26.73
CA TYR A 19 1.61 8.38 -26.70
C TYR A 19 1.31 9.15 -25.42
N PHE A 20 1.71 8.62 -24.25
CA PHE A 20 1.46 9.26 -22.97
C PHE A 20 2.07 10.65 -22.89
N TYR A 21 3.35 10.83 -23.23
CA TYR A 21 4.00 12.13 -23.17
C TYR A 21 3.48 13.10 -24.24
N LYS A 22 3.03 12.61 -25.40
CA LYS A 22 2.38 13.46 -26.42
C LYS A 22 0.97 13.90 -26.02
N THR A 23 0.23 13.06 -25.31
CA THR A 23 -1.17 13.31 -24.91
C THR A 23 -1.28 13.90 -23.50
N GLN A 24 -0.17 13.99 -22.76
CA GLN A 24 -0.16 14.57 -21.43
C GLN A 24 -0.57 16.04 -21.53
N ARG A 25 -1.66 16.39 -20.85
CA ARG A 25 -2.09 17.78 -20.72
C ARG A 25 -1.02 18.52 -19.93
N SER A 26 -0.13 19.23 -20.64
CA SER A 26 0.74 20.21 -20.01
C SER A 26 -0.15 21.39 -19.63
N TYR A 27 -0.33 21.61 -18.33
CA TYR A 27 -1.02 22.80 -17.84
C TYR A 27 0.02 23.92 -17.78
N PRO A 28 -0.07 24.97 -18.62
CA PRO A 28 0.85 26.08 -18.55
C PRO A 28 0.82 26.72 -17.16
N ASN A 29 1.97 27.16 -16.67
CA ASN A 29 2.02 27.92 -15.42
C ASN A 29 1.10 29.15 -15.50
N GLY A 30 0.34 29.40 -14.43
CA GLY A 30 -0.64 30.47 -14.36
C GLY A 30 -2.02 30.11 -14.94
N THR A 31 -2.20 28.90 -15.47
CA THR A 31 -3.51 28.47 -15.98
C THR A 31 -4.44 28.14 -14.82
N LYS A 32 -5.62 28.76 -14.79
CA LYS A 32 -6.70 28.36 -13.88
C LYS A 32 -7.33 27.08 -14.40
N VAL A 33 -7.28 26.01 -13.59
CA VAL A 33 -7.82 24.70 -13.95
C VAL A 33 -8.95 24.32 -13.02
N ARG A 34 -9.94 23.62 -13.58
CA ARG A 34 -11.03 22.97 -12.85
C ARG A 34 -10.86 21.46 -13.06
N ILE A 35 -10.47 20.77 -12.01
CA ILE A 35 -10.21 19.33 -12.02
C ILE A 35 -11.44 18.64 -11.44
N THR A 36 -11.98 17.67 -12.19
CA THR A 36 -13.06 16.80 -11.73
C THR A 36 -12.55 15.38 -11.83
N ASP A 37 -12.31 14.75 -10.68
CA ASP A 37 -11.77 13.40 -10.63
C ASP A 37 -12.27 12.65 -9.39
N ARG A 38 -12.07 11.34 -9.40
CA ARG A 38 -12.34 10.47 -8.26
C ARG A 38 -11.06 10.24 -7.48
N ILE A 39 -11.14 10.31 -6.16
CA ILE A 39 -9.99 10.07 -5.29
C ILE A 39 -9.60 8.60 -5.36
N SER A 40 -8.48 8.30 -6.02
CA SER A 40 -7.97 6.95 -6.21
C SER A 40 -6.89 6.53 -5.21
N SER A 41 -6.51 7.42 -4.30
CA SER A 41 -5.53 7.19 -3.23
C SER A 41 -5.94 8.01 -2.02
N GLU A 42 -5.77 7.46 -0.83
CA GLU A 42 -6.23 8.14 0.37
C GLU A 42 -5.49 9.46 0.65
N PRO A 43 -6.22 10.55 0.94
CA PRO A 43 -5.61 11.82 1.29
C PRO A 43 -4.79 11.74 2.58
N ILE A 44 -3.70 12.50 2.65
CA ILE A 44 -2.93 12.68 3.89
C ILE A 44 -3.53 13.88 4.63
N ARG A 45 -3.96 13.67 5.88
CA ARG A 45 -4.53 14.73 6.72
C ARG A 45 -3.45 15.31 7.65
N TYR A 46 -3.45 16.63 7.76
CA TYR A 46 -2.67 17.43 8.71
C TYR A 46 -3.65 18.17 9.63
N GLU A 47 -3.15 18.82 10.70
CA GLU A 47 -4.00 19.53 11.67
C GLU A 47 -4.99 20.54 11.06
N LYS A 48 -4.60 21.25 10.00
CA LYS A 48 -5.42 22.32 9.38
C LYS A 48 -5.65 22.15 7.89
N SER A 49 -5.05 21.14 7.28
CA SER A 49 -5.08 20.94 5.84
C SER A 49 -5.08 19.47 5.47
N GLN A 50 -5.50 19.18 4.25
CA GLN A 50 -5.43 17.85 3.66
C GLN A 50 -4.67 17.93 2.34
N TYR A 51 -3.86 16.91 2.09
CA TYR A 51 -3.04 16.78 0.90
C TYR A 51 -3.53 15.62 0.04
N LEU A 52 -3.65 15.91 -1.25
CA LEU A 52 -3.99 14.94 -2.28
C LEU A 52 -3.21 15.21 -3.57
N LYS A 53 -3.01 14.16 -4.36
CA LYS A 53 -2.29 14.23 -5.64
C LYS A 53 -3.23 13.80 -6.76
N LEU A 54 -3.60 14.73 -7.63
CA LEU A 54 -4.48 14.46 -8.78
C LEU A 54 -3.82 14.93 -10.07
N HIS A 55 -3.86 14.09 -11.10
CA HIS A 55 -3.21 14.34 -12.40
C HIS A 55 -1.74 14.81 -12.32
N GLY A 56 -1.01 14.37 -11.28
CA GLY A 56 0.38 14.78 -11.04
C GLY A 56 0.55 16.12 -10.33
N LEU A 57 -0.53 16.85 -10.05
CA LEU A 57 -0.52 18.09 -9.27
C LEU A 57 -0.67 17.79 -7.78
N LYS A 58 0.18 18.42 -6.97
CA LYS A 58 0.10 18.45 -5.51
C LYS A 58 -0.93 19.49 -5.09
N ILE A 59 -1.96 19.07 -4.38
CA ILE A 59 -3.08 19.91 -3.97
C ILE A 59 -3.16 19.92 -2.45
N TYR A 60 -3.20 21.13 -1.87
CA TYR A 60 -3.41 21.35 -0.44
C TYR A 60 -4.73 22.08 -0.27
N LEU A 61 -5.66 21.47 0.47
CA LEU A 61 -6.98 22.02 0.75
C LEU A 61 -7.16 22.23 2.27
N PRO A 62 -8.09 23.09 2.70
CA PRO A 62 -8.55 23.11 4.08
C PRO A 62 -9.01 21.72 4.53
N LEU A 63 -8.87 21.42 5.82
CA LEU A 63 -9.25 20.10 6.37
C LEU A 63 -10.75 19.79 6.17
N TYR A 64 -11.61 20.81 6.21
CA TYR A 64 -13.06 20.67 6.05
C TYR A 64 -13.57 21.29 4.74
N PRO A 65 -14.52 20.63 4.05
CA PRO A 65 -15.02 19.29 4.33
C PRO A 65 -13.95 18.21 4.12
N GLU A 66 -14.04 17.13 4.89
CA GLU A 66 -13.09 16.02 4.81
C GLU A 66 -13.26 15.29 3.47
N ILE A 67 -12.16 15.07 2.76
CA ILE A 67 -12.15 14.26 1.55
C ILE A 67 -11.69 12.86 1.92
N THR A 68 -12.37 11.87 1.37
CA THR A 68 -12.12 10.47 1.63
C THR A 68 -11.84 9.69 0.34
N TYR A 69 -11.31 8.48 0.50
CA TYR A 69 -11.00 7.62 -0.64
C TYR A 69 -12.26 7.31 -1.46
N GLY A 70 -12.22 7.44 -2.77
CA GLY A 70 -13.36 7.14 -3.64
C GLY A 70 -14.38 8.26 -3.82
N ASP A 71 -14.30 9.36 -3.06
CA ASP A 71 -15.13 10.56 -3.28
C ASP A 71 -14.90 11.15 -4.66
N ARG A 72 -15.93 11.83 -5.19
CA ARG A 72 -15.80 12.64 -6.39
C ARG A 72 -15.61 14.09 -6.00
N VAL A 73 -14.48 14.67 -6.38
CA VAL A 73 -14.12 16.03 -6.02
C VAL A 73 -14.07 16.93 -7.25
N VAL A 74 -14.48 18.19 -7.06
CA VAL A 74 -14.26 19.27 -8.02
C VAL A 74 -13.37 20.30 -7.36
N ILE A 75 -12.17 20.48 -7.89
CA ILE A 75 -11.16 21.38 -7.33
C ILE A 75 -10.76 22.40 -8.38
N GLU A 76 -10.73 23.66 -7.97
CA GLU A 76 -10.25 24.78 -8.80
C GLU A 76 -8.99 25.38 -8.22
N GLY A 77 -8.08 25.83 -9.08
CA GLY A 77 -6.91 26.57 -8.64
C GLY A 77 -5.99 26.96 -9.78
N LEU A 78 -4.89 27.61 -9.45
CA LEU A 78 -3.88 28.07 -10.40
C LEU A 78 -2.72 27.07 -10.45
N VAL A 79 -2.39 26.59 -11.64
CA VAL A 79 -1.25 25.68 -11.79
C VAL A 79 0.05 26.46 -11.68
N GLU A 80 0.91 26.04 -10.75
CA GLU A 80 2.27 26.53 -10.62
C GLU A 80 3.22 25.34 -10.44
N LYS A 81 3.99 25.04 -11.49
CA LYS A 81 4.88 23.88 -11.56
C LYS A 81 4.12 22.57 -11.34
N ASP A 82 4.42 21.87 -10.24
CA ASP A 82 3.81 20.61 -9.83
C ASP A 82 2.73 20.79 -8.75
N LYS A 83 2.30 22.03 -8.49
CA LYS A 83 1.34 22.38 -7.43
C LYS A 83 0.14 23.14 -7.99
N LEU A 84 -0.99 22.98 -7.29
CA LEU A 84 -2.16 23.81 -7.48
C LEU A 84 -2.20 24.87 -6.37
N LYS A 85 -1.86 26.11 -6.71
CA LYS A 85 -1.98 27.26 -5.80
C LYS A 85 -3.42 27.73 -5.70
N GLU A 86 -3.77 28.30 -4.55
CA GLU A 86 -5.11 28.81 -4.24
C GLU A 86 -6.20 27.76 -4.53
N ALA A 87 -5.88 26.49 -4.24
CA ALA A 87 -6.79 25.39 -4.47
C ALA A 87 -8.05 25.59 -3.62
N LYS A 88 -9.21 25.57 -4.28
CA LYS A 88 -10.53 25.65 -3.68
C LYS A 88 -11.32 24.41 -4.04
N LEU A 89 -11.88 23.79 -3.02
CA LEU A 89 -12.81 22.69 -3.18
C LEU A 89 -14.18 23.28 -3.52
N VAL A 90 -14.65 23.03 -4.73
CA VAL A 90 -15.95 23.53 -5.23
C VAL A 90 -17.08 22.64 -4.76
N SER A 91 -16.88 21.33 -4.84
CA SER A 91 -17.85 20.34 -4.36
C SER A 91 -17.17 19.02 -4.06
N VAL A 92 -17.72 18.32 -3.07
CA VAL A 92 -17.46 16.91 -2.81
C VAL A 92 -18.79 16.19 -2.96
N SER A 93 -18.79 15.12 -3.73
CA SER A 93 -19.90 14.17 -3.74
C SER A 93 -19.40 12.88 -3.11
N GLU A 94 -20.02 12.54 -1.97
CA GLU A 94 -19.75 11.28 -1.28
C GLU A 94 -20.01 10.11 -2.21
N ASN A 95 -19.19 9.09 -2.03
CA ASN A 95 -19.25 7.90 -2.84
C ASN A 95 -20.34 6.93 -2.36
N GLU A 96 -21.41 6.79 -3.15
CA GLU A 96 -22.51 5.84 -2.86
C GLU A 96 -22.16 4.36 -3.14
N ASN A 97 -20.92 4.05 -3.55
CA ASN A 97 -20.54 2.68 -3.84
C ASN A 97 -20.53 1.83 -2.56
N TYR A 98 -21.29 0.73 -2.56
CA TYR A 98 -21.38 -0.21 -1.42
C TYR A 98 -20.02 -0.68 -0.87
N LEU A 99 -19.02 -0.88 -1.74
CA LEU A 99 -17.67 -1.26 -1.30
C LEU A 99 -17.01 -0.19 -0.43
N TYR A 100 -17.28 1.08 -0.74
CA TYR A 100 -16.75 2.20 -0.01
C TYR A 100 -17.48 2.39 1.32
N LEU A 101 -18.81 2.35 1.31
CA LEU A 101 -19.59 2.38 2.56
C LEU A 101 -19.21 1.24 3.50
N PHE A 102 -18.97 0.03 2.95
CA PHE A 102 -18.47 -1.10 3.73
C PHE A 102 -17.09 -0.83 4.34
N ARG A 103 -16.19 -0.18 3.58
CA ARG A 103 -14.87 0.24 4.06
C ARG A 103 -14.97 1.20 5.23
N GLU A 104 -15.75 2.26 5.09
CA GLU A 104 -15.94 3.27 6.13
C GLU A 104 -16.60 2.69 7.38
N ASN A 105 -17.58 1.80 7.21
CA ASN A 105 -18.19 1.10 8.35
C ASN A 105 -17.18 0.25 9.14
N ILE A 106 -16.23 -0.41 8.45
CA ILE A 106 -15.16 -1.16 9.12
C ILE A 106 -14.23 -0.22 9.89
N ILE A 107 -13.83 0.91 9.27
CA ILE A 107 -12.95 1.91 9.90
C ILE A 107 -13.62 2.50 11.14
N ASN A 108 -14.88 2.93 11.02
CA ASN A 108 -15.68 3.43 12.13
C ASN A 108 -15.79 2.41 13.26
N PHE A 109 -16.06 1.14 12.92
CA PHE A 109 -16.12 0.06 13.92
C PHE A 109 -14.79 -0.12 14.66
N TYR A 110 -13.64 0.02 13.98
CA TYR A 110 -12.34 -0.01 14.64
C TYR A 110 -12.16 1.15 15.62
N HIS A 111 -12.57 2.37 15.24
CA HIS A 111 -12.48 3.54 16.11
C HIS A 111 -13.40 3.46 17.34
N GLU A 112 -14.59 2.89 17.20
CA GLU A 112 -15.51 2.66 18.33
C GLU A 112 -15.04 1.51 19.25
N SER A 113 -14.27 0.56 18.71
CA SER A 113 -13.85 -0.63 19.44
C SER A 113 -12.50 -0.47 20.16
N LEU A 114 -11.57 0.29 19.59
CA LEU A 114 -10.19 0.42 20.09
C LEU A 114 -9.78 1.90 20.24
N PRO A 115 -9.03 2.25 21.30
CA PRO A 115 -8.52 3.61 21.46
C PRO A 115 -7.47 3.94 20.39
N GLN A 116 -7.25 5.23 20.16
CA GLN A 116 -6.10 5.71 19.39
C GLN A 116 -4.81 5.55 20.21
N PRO A 117 -3.65 5.22 19.60
CA PRO A 117 -3.39 5.03 18.17
C PRO A 117 -3.68 3.60 17.65
N HIS A 118 -4.19 2.69 18.50
CA HIS A 118 -4.37 1.27 18.17
C HIS A 118 -5.42 1.06 17.08
N SER A 119 -6.53 1.78 17.11
CA SER A 119 -7.55 1.71 16.04
C SER A 119 -7.00 2.16 14.68
N ALA A 120 -6.26 3.27 14.63
CA ALA A 120 -5.61 3.72 13.39
C ALA A 120 -4.55 2.73 12.89
N LEU A 121 -3.80 2.07 13.78
CA LEU A 121 -2.85 1.02 13.39
C LEU A 121 -3.56 -0.20 12.76
N VAL A 122 -4.68 -0.64 13.34
CA VAL A 122 -5.50 -1.73 12.77
C VAL A 122 -6.12 -1.29 11.44
N ALA A 123 -6.70 -0.09 11.37
CA ALA A 123 -7.30 0.45 10.15
C ALA A 123 -6.27 0.61 9.01
N GLY A 124 -5.08 1.12 9.32
CA GLY A 124 -3.98 1.25 8.36
C GLY A 124 -3.48 -0.09 7.83
N THR A 125 -3.30 -1.06 8.71
CA THR A 125 -2.77 -2.38 8.32
C THR A 125 -3.79 -3.21 7.55
N VAL A 126 -5.05 -3.21 7.97
CA VAL A 126 -6.11 -4.00 7.33
C VAL A 126 -6.64 -3.30 6.07
N VAL A 127 -7.03 -2.03 6.19
CA VAL A 127 -7.82 -1.30 5.18
C VAL A 127 -6.99 -0.26 4.42
N GLY A 128 -5.72 -0.08 4.81
CA GLY A 128 -4.86 0.93 4.23
C GLY A 128 -5.12 2.35 4.72
N SER A 129 -6.00 2.54 5.73
CA SER A 129 -6.37 3.88 6.23
C SER A 129 -5.15 4.67 6.74
N LYS A 130 -4.87 5.81 6.10
CA LYS A 130 -3.85 6.79 6.51
C LYS A 130 -4.44 8.03 7.17
N SER A 131 -5.70 8.34 6.89
CA SER A 131 -6.34 9.60 7.28
C SER A 131 -6.44 9.77 8.79
N ASP A 132 -6.55 8.66 9.52
CA ASP A 132 -6.90 8.66 10.94
C ASP A 132 -5.68 8.49 11.84
N ILE A 133 -4.49 8.43 11.24
CA ILE A 133 -3.22 8.36 11.97
C ILE A 133 -2.88 9.76 12.50
N GLN A 134 -2.88 9.92 13.82
CA GLN A 134 -2.47 11.15 14.49
C GLN A 134 -1.07 11.58 14.04
N GLN A 135 -0.88 12.89 13.83
CA GLN A 135 0.37 13.44 13.29
C GLN A 135 1.60 13.04 14.12
N GLU A 136 1.50 13.08 15.44
CA GLU A 136 2.58 12.66 16.34
C GLU A 136 2.99 11.20 16.10
N PHE A 137 2.02 10.29 16.01
CA PHE A 137 2.30 8.89 15.73
C PHE A 137 2.86 8.70 14.31
N TRP A 138 2.36 9.44 13.32
CA TRP A 138 2.89 9.42 11.95
C TRP A 138 4.35 9.87 11.87
N GLU A 139 4.73 10.88 12.66
CA GLU A 139 6.11 11.33 12.77
C GLU A 139 7.00 10.28 13.42
N SER A 140 6.54 9.61 14.47
CA SER A 140 7.27 8.48 15.08
C SER A 140 7.43 7.30 14.12
N LEU A 141 6.41 7.00 13.31
CA LEU A 141 6.50 5.98 12.25
C LEU A 141 7.52 6.34 11.17
N LYS A 142 7.61 7.62 10.80
CA LYS A 142 8.64 8.11 9.85
C LYS A 142 10.03 8.05 10.45
N LYS A 143 10.21 8.50 11.69
CA LYS A 143 11.50 8.50 12.41
C LYS A 143 12.02 7.08 12.58
N SER A 144 11.19 6.14 13.00
CA SER A 144 11.54 4.72 13.15
C SER A 144 11.71 3.98 11.81
N GLY A 145 11.29 4.59 10.69
CA GLY A 145 11.31 3.97 9.35
C GLY A 145 10.26 2.86 9.18
N THR A 146 9.25 2.81 10.04
CA THR A 146 8.19 1.78 10.06
C THR A 146 6.90 2.23 9.36
N ALA A 147 6.83 3.48 8.86
CA ALA A 147 5.65 4.01 8.16
C ALA A 147 5.17 3.13 6.98
N HIS A 148 6.09 2.49 6.27
CA HIS A 148 5.78 1.59 5.16
C HIS A 148 5.11 0.26 5.58
N VAL A 149 5.15 -0.06 6.87
CA VAL A 149 4.59 -1.27 7.46
C VAL A 149 3.13 -1.06 7.88
N VAL A 150 2.84 0.12 8.44
CA VAL A 150 1.50 0.48 8.93
C VAL A 150 0.55 0.76 7.78
N VAL A 151 1.05 1.27 6.66
CA VAL A 151 0.26 1.45 5.44
C VAL A 151 0.11 0.11 4.72
N ALA A 152 -1.10 -0.22 4.28
CA ALA A 152 -1.39 -1.39 3.46
C ALA A 152 -0.30 -1.61 2.39
N SER A 153 0.46 -2.69 2.57
CA SER A 153 1.65 -3.00 1.78
C SER A 153 1.48 -4.31 1.03
N GLY A 154 2.45 -4.65 0.18
CA GLY A 154 2.47 -5.95 -0.51
C GLY A 154 2.49 -7.15 0.45
N MET A 155 2.95 -6.97 1.70
CA MET A 155 2.88 -7.99 2.74
C MET A 155 1.42 -8.28 3.11
N ASN A 156 0.62 -7.24 3.36
CA ASN A 156 -0.79 -7.40 3.75
C ASN A 156 -1.57 -8.07 2.62
N VAL A 157 -1.32 -7.69 1.36
CA VAL A 157 -1.90 -8.37 0.19
C VAL A 157 -1.53 -9.86 0.15
N SER A 158 -0.26 -10.21 0.42
CA SER A 158 0.20 -11.60 0.41
C SER A 158 -0.40 -12.41 1.56
N LEU A 159 -0.57 -11.79 2.73
CA LEU A 159 -1.23 -12.40 3.89
C LEU A 159 -2.70 -12.68 3.60
N VAL A 160 -3.42 -11.71 3.03
CA VAL A 160 -4.82 -11.88 2.63
C VAL A 160 -4.93 -12.99 1.58
N ALA A 161 -4.04 -13.01 0.58
CA ALA A 161 -3.98 -14.08 -0.40
C ALA A 161 -3.80 -15.46 0.26
N GLY A 162 -2.80 -15.61 1.13
CA GLY A 162 -2.50 -16.87 1.82
C GLY A 162 -3.63 -17.34 2.74
N PHE A 163 -4.26 -16.40 3.46
CA PHE A 163 -5.41 -16.67 4.32
C PHE A 163 -6.61 -17.17 3.49
N LEU A 164 -6.96 -16.47 2.41
CA LEU A 164 -8.04 -16.88 1.51
C LEU A 164 -7.77 -18.27 0.89
N ILE A 165 -6.53 -18.52 0.43
CA ILE A 165 -6.16 -19.83 -0.14
C ILE A 165 -6.34 -20.93 0.89
N SER A 166 -5.89 -20.70 2.13
CA SER A 166 -5.94 -21.69 3.20
C SER A 166 -7.36 -22.09 3.56
N ILE A 167 -8.27 -21.12 3.69
CA ILE A 167 -9.69 -21.38 3.95
C ILE A 167 -10.34 -22.07 2.75
N LEU A 168 -10.18 -21.52 1.56
CA LEU A 168 -10.86 -22.01 0.36
C LEU A 168 -10.36 -23.40 -0.04
N ALA A 169 -9.08 -23.71 0.17
CA ALA A 169 -8.54 -25.04 -0.12
C ALA A 169 -9.12 -26.14 0.78
N GLY A 170 -9.66 -25.79 1.96
CA GLY A 170 -10.39 -26.71 2.82
C GLY A 170 -11.84 -26.96 2.39
N ILE A 171 -12.41 -26.09 1.54
CA ILE A 171 -13.83 -26.13 1.13
C ILE A 171 -13.97 -26.58 -0.33
N VAL A 172 -13.09 -26.11 -1.21
CA VAL A 172 -13.10 -26.38 -2.65
C VAL A 172 -11.77 -26.94 -3.11
N ASN A 173 -11.74 -27.53 -4.31
CA ASN A 173 -10.49 -28.02 -4.89
C ASN A 173 -9.44 -26.91 -5.03
N ARG A 174 -8.15 -27.28 -4.95
CA ARG A 174 -7.02 -26.33 -4.93
C ARG A 174 -7.05 -25.32 -6.08
N LYS A 175 -7.47 -25.75 -7.28
CA LYS A 175 -7.58 -24.88 -8.46
C LYS A 175 -8.65 -23.80 -8.30
N LYS A 176 -9.87 -24.16 -7.86
CA LYS A 176 -10.92 -23.17 -7.57
C LYS A 176 -10.55 -22.28 -6.39
N ALA A 177 -9.91 -22.84 -5.36
CA ALA A 177 -9.43 -22.07 -4.22
C ALA A 177 -8.51 -20.94 -4.68
N LEU A 178 -7.50 -21.25 -5.51
CA LEU A 178 -6.59 -20.24 -6.04
C LEU A 178 -7.29 -19.17 -6.90
N ILE A 179 -8.25 -19.56 -7.74
CA ILE A 179 -9.04 -18.59 -8.54
C ILE A 179 -9.82 -17.64 -7.64
N PHE A 180 -10.57 -18.18 -6.66
CA PHE A 180 -11.35 -17.37 -5.73
C PHE A 180 -10.48 -16.50 -4.83
N SER A 181 -9.32 -17.01 -4.40
CA SER A 181 -8.36 -16.20 -3.65
C SER A 181 -7.78 -15.07 -4.50
N LEU A 182 -7.52 -15.31 -5.78
CA LEU A 182 -7.03 -14.25 -6.67
C LEU A 182 -8.08 -13.16 -6.88
N ILE A 183 -9.35 -13.54 -7.04
CA ILE A 183 -10.47 -12.58 -7.07
C ILE A 183 -10.52 -11.80 -5.75
N GLY A 184 -10.42 -12.49 -4.61
CA GLY A 184 -10.42 -11.86 -3.29
C GLY A 184 -9.23 -10.90 -3.07
N VAL A 185 -8.06 -11.19 -3.62
CA VAL A 185 -6.89 -10.29 -3.61
C VAL A 185 -7.16 -9.01 -4.40
N TRP A 186 -7.81 -9.11 -5.56
CA TRP A 186 -8.18 -7.92 -6.33
C TRP A 186 -9.26 -7.11 -5.62
N VAL A 187 -10.26 -7.77 -5.02
CA VAL A 187 -11.26 -7.09 -4.17
C VAL A 187 -10.58 -6.38 -3.00
N TYR A 188 -9.62 -7.04 -2.34
CA TYR A 188 -8.81 -6.43 -1.29
C TYR A 188 -7.99 -5.23 -1.81
N ALA A 189 -7.43 -5.32 -3.02
CA ALA A 189 -6.68 -4.21 -3.61
C ALA A 189 -7.56 -2.97 -3.87
N ILE A 190 -8.82 -3.19 -4.26
CA ILE A 190 -9.84 -2.11 -4.37
C ILE A 190 -10.10 -1.51 -2.99
N PHE A 191 -10.33 -2.38 -2.03
CA PHE A 191 -10.68 -2.01 -0.67
C PHE A 191 -9.56 -1.25 0.06
N ALA A 192 -8.31 -1.63 -0.18
CA ALA A 192 -7.13 -1.09 0.48
C ALA A 192 -6.56 0.19 -0.17
N GLY A 193 -7.23 0.73 -1.20
CA GLY A 193 -6.90 2.06 -1.73
C GLY A 193 -6.09 2.11 -3.03
N PHE A 194 -5.92 0.99 -3.75
CA PHE A 194 -5.25 0.93 -5.06
C PHE A 194 -3.84 1.57 -5.13
N ASP A 195 -3.10 1.64 -4.01
CA ASP A 195 -1.73 2.15 -4.03
C ASP A 195 -0.78 1.26 -4.85
N ALA A 196 0.27 1.85 -5.43
CA ALA A 196 1.23 1.14 -6.30
C ALA A 196 1.81 -0.17 -5.70
N PRO A 197 2.18 -0.25 -4.39
CA PRO A 197 2.66 -1.48 -3.78
C PRO A 197 1.61 -2.61 -3.72
N ILE A 198 0.34 -2.24 -3.59
CA ILE A 198 -0.82 -3.15 -3.52
C ILE A 198 -1.10 -3.72 -4.92
N ILE A 199 -1.19 -2.84 -5.93
CA ILE A 199 -1.39 -3.25 -7.33
C ILE A 199 -0.27 -4.19 -7.78
N ARG A 200 1.00 -3.85 -7.51
CA ARG A 200 2.14 -4.71 -7.82
C ARG A 200 1.98 -6.10 -7.18
N ALA A 201 1.61 -6.16 -5.90
CA ALA A 201 1.43 -7.45 -5.22
C ALA A 201 0.29 -8.29 -5.84
N ALA A 202 -0.84 -7.67 -6.18
CA ALA A 202 -1.95 -8.33 -6.86
C ALA A 202 -1.55 -8.87 -8.26
N ILE A 203 -0.80 -8.09 -9.05
CA ILE A 203 -0.29 -8.50 -10.36
C ILE A 203 0.72 -9.63 -10.21
N MET A 204 1.70 -9.51 -9.30
CA MET A 204 2.69 -10.57 -9.06
C MET A 204 2.03 -11.87 -8.58
N GLY A 205 1.01 -11.78 -7.72
CA GLY A 205 0.19 -12.93 -7.33
C GLY A 205 -0.55 -13.57 -8.51
N SER A 206 -1.13 -12.74 -9.39
CA SER A 206 -1.79 -13.20 -10.63
C SER A 206 -0.83 -13.93 -11.57
N ILE A 207 0.40 -13.41 -11.72
CA ILE A 207 1.45 -14.01 -12.53
C ILE A 207 1.91 -15.34 -11.91
N ALA A 208 2.13 -15.38 -10.59
CA ALA A 208 2.55 -16.59 -9.89
C ALA A 208 1.51 -17.71 -10.02
N PHE A 209 0.23 -17.37 -9.87
CA PHE A 209 -0.87 -18.31 -10.07
C PHE A 209 -0.92 -18.85 -11.51
N SER A 210 -0.87 -17.95 -12.50
CA SER A 210 -0.89 -18.33 -13.92
C SER A 210 0.32 -19.21 -14.28
N ALA A 211 1.49 -18.93 -13.70
CA ALA A 211 2.69 -19.71 -13.91
C ALA A 211 2.57 -21.12 -13.30
N GLN A 212 1.95 -21.25 -12.13
CA GLN A 212 1.66 -22.53 -11.48
C GLN A 212 0.71 -23.40 -12.33
N GLU A 213 -0.36 -22.83 -12.88
CA GLU A 213 -1.29 -23.54 -13.78
C GLU A 213 -0.61 -24.01 -15.07
N LEU A 214 0.34 -23.24 -15.58
CA LEU A 214 1.14 -23.60 -16.76
C LEU A 214 2.29 -24.59 -16.45
N GLY A 215 2.41 -25.06 -15.20
CA GLY A 215 3.49 -25.97 -14.78
C GLY A 215 4.88 -25.31 -14.78
N ARG A 216 4.96 -23.97 -14.76
CA ARG A 216 6.22 -23.22 -14.81
C ARG A 216 6.42 -22.52 -13.47
N LEU A 217 7.43 -22.93 -12.70
CA LEU A 217 7.92 -22.12 -11.58
C LEU A 217 8.55 -20.85 -12.16
N GLY A 218 7.80 -19.75 -12.15
CA GLY A 218 8.27 -18.46 -12.63
C GLY A 218 9.39 -17.92 -11.73
N SER A 219 10.48 -17.44 -12.33
CA SER A 219 11.50 -16.69 -11.57
C SER A 219 10.87 -15.39 -11.05
N SER A 220 10.99 -15.11 -9.74
CA SER A 220 10.49 -13.89 -9.10
C SER A 220 10.98 -12.62 -9.79
N PHE A 221 12.19 -12.66 -10.36
CA PHE A 221 12.75 -11.57 -11.15
C PHE A 221 11.96 -11.30 -12.44
N ARG A 222 11.53 -12.36 -13.16
CA ARG A 222 10.67 -12.21 -14.35
C ARG A 222 9.28 -11.72 -13.98
N ALA A 223 8.73 -12.22 -12.88
CA ALA A 223 7.43 -11.74 -12.38
C ALA A 223 7.49 -10.24 -12.06
N LEU A 224 8.59 -9.77 -11.45
CA LEU A 224 8.82 -8.35 -11.20
C LEU A 224 8.86 -7.53 -12.50
N LEU A 225 9.64 -7.96 -13.50
CA LEU A 225 9.73 -7.26 -14.79
C LEU A 225 8.40 -7.21 -15.56
N ILE A 226 7.67 -8.33 -15.58
CA ILE A 226 6.34 -8.41 -16.22
C ILE A 226 5.34 -7.52 -15.47
N SER A 227 5.38 -7.52 -14.13
CA SER A 227 4.54 -6.63 -13.31
C SER A 227 4.84 -5.16 -13.58
N ALA A 228 6.11 -4.77 -13.68
CA ALA A 228 6.50 -3.39 -14.01
C ALA A 228 5.94 -2.98 -15.38
N ALA A 229 6.10 -3.85 -16.37
CA ALA A 229 5.60 -3.60 -17.71
C ALA A 229 4.08 -3.50 -17.77
N ALA A 230 3.36 -4.44 -17.16
CA ALA A 230 1.90 -4.42 -17.11
C ALA A 230 1.39 -3.12 -16.46
N MET A 231 1.99 -2.72 -15.34
CA MET A 231 1.65 -1.48 -14.66
C MET A 231 1.90 -0.25 -15.55
N LEU A 232 3.08 -0.15 -16.16
CA LEU A 232 3.44 1.00 -17.02
C LEU A 232 2.66 1.03 -18.34
N LEU A 233 2.18 -0.11 -18.84
CA LEU A 233 1.28 -0.15 -20.00
C LEU A 233 -0.08 0.47 -19.67
N ILE A 234 -0.60 0.21 -18.47
CA ILE A 234 -1.85 0.79 -17.98
C ILE A 234 -1.66 2.30 -17.75
N ASN A 235 -0.72 2.66 -16.87
CA ASN A 235 -0.43 4.05 -16.53
C ASN A 235 1.09 4.33 -16.51
N PRO A 236 1.64 4.94 -17.57
CA PRO A 236 3.05 5.31 -17.63
C PRO A 236 3.48 6.31 -16.54
N GLY A 237 2.55 7.09 -15.98
CA GLY A 237 2.83 8.08 -14.94
C GLY A 237 3.43 7.47 -13.67
N TRP A 238 3.18 6.18 -13.40
CA TRP A 238 3.77 5.47 -12.26
C TRP A 238 5.30 5.42 -12.28
N ILE A 239 5.96 5.60 -13.43
CA ILE A 239 7.43 5.65 -13.47
C ILE A 239 8.01 6.78 -12.61
N SER A 240 7.25 7.85 -12.44
CA SER A 240 7.60 9.02 -11.62
C SER A 240 6.99 8.96 -10.22
N ASP A 241 6.22 7.92 -9.92
CA ASP A 241 5.61 7.75 -8.63
C ASP A 241 6.61 7.14 -7.64
N LEU A 242 6.80 7.82 -6.51
CA LEU A 242 7.75 7.40 -5.51
C LEU A 242 7.36 6.05 -4.87
N GLY A 243 6.06 5.79 -4.71
CA GLY A 243 5.56 4.52 -4.21
C GLY A 243 5.91 3.38 -5.15
N PHE A 244 5.76 3.57 -6.47
CA PHE A 244 6.22 2.62 -7.48
C PHE A 244 7.74 2.38 -7.40
N ILE A 245 8.55 3.44 -7.42
CA ILE A 245 10.02 3.33 -7.39
C ILE A 245 10.49 2.57 -6.14
N LEU A 246 10.03 2.98 -4.96
CA LEU A 246 10.42 2.35 -3.69
C LEU A 246 9.96 0.89 -3.63
N SER A 247 8.74 0.61 -4.09
CA SER A 247 8.15 -0.73 -4.13
C SER A 247 8.96 -1.70 -5.02
N PHE A 248 9.28 -1.30 -6.26
CA PHE A 248 10.05 -2.14 -7.18
C PHE A 248 11.52 -2.27 -6.75
N ALA A 249 12.13 -1.19 -6.24
CA ALA A 249 13.48 -1.23 -5.69
C ALA A 249 13.58 -2.18 -4.48
N ALA A 250 12.60 -2.12 -3.56
CA ALA A 250 12.51 -3.02 -2.42
C ALA A 250 12.48 -4.49 -2.86
N THR A 251 11.55 -4.85 -3.75
CA THR A 251 11.40 -6.23 -4.22
C THR A 251 12.62 -6.71 -4.99
N LEU A 252 13.22 -5.85 -5.82
CA LEU A 252 14.46 -6.18 -6.51
C LEU A 252 15.59 -6.46 -5.50
N SER A 253 15.69 -5.62 -4.47
CA SER A 253 16.68 -5.79 -3.41
C SER A 253 16.51 -7.11 -2.66
N LEU A 254 15.27 -7.47 -2.31
CA LEU A 254 14.97 -8.76 -1.68
C LEU A 254 15.39 -9.94 -2.56
N ILE A 255 15.03 -9.93 -3.84
CA ILE A 255 15.38 -10.99 -4.80
C ILE A 255 16.91 -11.17 -4.90
N LEU A 256 17.68 -10.08 -4.83
CA LEU A 256 19.13 -10.10 -5.02
C LEU A 256 19.93 -10.36 -3.74
N PHE A 257 19.47 -9.85 -2.59
CA PHE A 257 20.28 -9.75 -1.38
C PHE A 257 19.73 -10.50 -0.17
N GLU A 258 18.43 -10.79 -0.07
CA GLU A 258 17.84 -11.38 1.13
C GLU A 258 18.49 -12.71 1.53
N SER A 259 18.68 -13.61 0.56
CA SER A 259 19.33 -14.91 0.80
C SER A 259 20.78 -14.78 1.30
N LYS A 260 21.50 -13.76 0.84
CA LYS A 260 22.88 -13.47 1.26
C LYS A 260 22.87 -12.91 2.68
N VAL A 261 22.05 -11.89 2.96
CA VAL A 261 21.91 -11.28 4.29
C VAL A 261 21.55 -12.34 5.32
N ARG A 262 20.54 -13.17 5.04
CA ARG A 262 20.08 -14.25 5.94
C ARG A 262 21.17 -15.24 6.32
N ARG A 263 22.17 -15.46 5.44
CA ARG A 263 23.33 -16.31 5.70
C ARG A 263 24.30 -15.66 6.69
N TYR A 264 24.52 -14.34 6.58
CA TYR A 264 25.39 -13.60 7.49
C TYR A 264 24.79 -13.46 8.88
N VAL A 265 23.47 -13.24 9.00
CA VAL A 265 22.78 -13.11 10.29
C VAL A 265 22.29 -14.44 10.87
N ARG A 266 22.97 -15.54 10.54
CA ARG A 266 22.59 -16.89 10.99
C ARG A 266 22.59 -17.07 12.51
N PHE A 267 23.34 -16.23 13.22
CA PHE A 267 23.47 -16.23 14.68
C PHE A 267 22.25 -15.63 15.40
N MET A 268 21.37 -14.91 14.70
CA MET A 268 20.20 -14.29 15.32
C MET A 268 19.08 -15.33 15.60
N PRO A 269 18.27 -15.15 16.66
CA PRO A 269 17.09 -15.97 16.92
C PRO A 269 16.11 -15.95 15.73
N SER A 270 15.43 -17.08 15.47
CA SER A 270 14.50 -17.25 14.35
C SER A 270 13.43 -16.16 14.28
N LEU A 271 12.92 -15.73 15.45
CA LEU A 271 11.85 -14.75 15.59
C LEU A 271 12.22 -13.37 15.01
N ILE A 272 13.49 -12.94 15.16
CA ILE A 272 13.97 -11.61 14.75
C ILE A 272 14.70 -11.69 13.40
N LYS A 273 15.31 -12.85 13.12
CA LYS A 273 16.16 -13.08 11.94
C LYS A 273 15.45 -12.77 10.64
N GLU A 274 14.18 -13.19 10.49
CA GLU A 274 13.42 -12.97 9.27
C GLU A 274 13.15 -11.49 9.04
N GLY A 275 12.53 -10.81 10.02
CA GLY A 275 12.28 -9.37 9.94
C GLY A 275 13.54 -8.55 9.70
N PHE A 276 14.63 -8.86 10.41
CA PHE A 276 15.91 -8.18 10.21
C PHE A 276 16.48 -8.41 8.81
N SER A 277 16.50 -9.67 8.34
CA SER A 277 17.07 -10.00 7.03
C SER A 277 16.32 -9.31 5.91
N THR A 278 14.99 -9.36 5.94
CA THR A 278 14.13 -8.74 4.93
C THR A 278 14.26 -7.22 4.96
N SER A 279 14.21 -6.59 6.15
CA SER A 279 14.35 -5.13 6.26
C SER A 279 15.74 -4.64 5.86
N PHE A 280 16.81 -5.31 6.30
CA PHE A 280 18.17 -4.95 5.95
C PHE A 280 18.40 -5.13 4.44
N ALA A 281 17.95 -6.26 3.86
CA ALA A 281 18.07 -6.49 2.43
C ALA A 281 17.29 -5.45 1.62
N ALA A 282 16.07 -5.08 2.03
CA ALA A 282 15.29 -4.04 1.37
C ALA A 282 16.02 -2.69 1.37
N GLN A 283 16.66 -2.34 2.49
CA GLN A 283 17.34 -1.04 2.64
C GLN A 283 18.57 -0.86 1.74
N ILE A 284 19.23 -1.93 1.27
CA ILE A 284 20.42 -1.81 0.41
C ILE A 284 20.15 -0.94 -0.83
N LEU A 285 18.99 -1.09 -1.47
CA LEU A 285 18.58 -0.28 -2.62
C LEU A 285 17.68 0.90 -2.24
N ILE A 286 16.90 0.78 -1.16
CA ILE A 286 15.94 1.83 -0.76
C ILE A 286 16.64 3.01 -0.07
N ALA A 287 17.64 2.76 0.78
CA ALA A 287 18.32 3.80 1.56
C ALA A 287 18.87 4.95 0.72
N PRO A 288 19.61 4.74 -0.40
CA PRO A 288 20.07 5.85 -1.22
C PRO A 288 18.91 6.66 -1.80
N ILE A 289 17.82 5.99 -2.23
CA ILE A 289 16.64 6.67 -2.79
C ILE A 289 15.98 7.55 -1.72
N LEU A 290 15.81 7.04 -0.50
CA LEU A 290 15.25 7.81 0.61
C LEU A 290 16.14 8.99 0.99
N PHE A 291 17.46 8.79 1.03
CA PHE A 291 18.42 9.85 1.33
C PHE A 291 18.36 10.98 0.29
N PHE A 292 18.38 10.65 -1.02
CA PHE A 292 18.27 11.66 -2.07
C PHE A 292 16.90 12.36 -2.10
N THR A 293 15.82 11.66 -1.74
CA THR A 293 14.45 12.19 -1.85
C THR A 293 14.03 13.00 -0.62
N PHE A 294 14.42 12.56 0.58
CA PHE A 294 13.93 13.09 1.85
C PHE A 294 15.03 13.63 2.76
N GLY A 295 16.31 13.40 2.46
CA GLY A 295 17.44 13.83 3.30
C GLY A 295 17.51 13.13 4.66
N GLN A 296 16.69 12.10 4.89
CA GLN A 296 16.59 11.39 6.17
C GLN A 296 16.53 9.88 5.96
N PHE A 297 17.29 9.15 6.78
CA PHE A 297 17.29 7.69 6.83
C PHE A 297 17.66 7.25 8.24
N ASN A 298 16.89 6.32 8.81
CA ASN A 298 17.18 5.74 10.11
C ASN A 298 17.94 4.42 9.95
N ILE A 299 19.21 4.42 10.34
CA ILE A 299 20.10 3.25 10.31
C ILE A 299 19.58 2.11 11.21
N LEU A 300 18.88 2.45 12.30
CA LEU A 300 18.28 1.48 13.23
C LEU A 300 16.99 0.87 12.69
N SER A 301 16.47 1.35 11.55
CA SER A 301 15.20 0.87 11.01
C SER A 301 15.15 -0.66 10.77
N PRO A 302 16.20 -1.39 10.32
CA PRO A 302 16.15 -2.85 10.25
C PRO A 302 15.91 -3.52 11.61
N PHE A 303 16.52 -2.96 12.66
CA PHE A 303 16.38 -3.48 14.01
C PHE A 303 14.99 -3.22 14.56
N ILE A 304 14.49 -1.98 14.41
CA ILE A 304 13.14 -1.61 14.84
C ILE A 304 12.10 -2.46 14.09
N ASN A 305 12.24 -2.57 12.76
CA ASN A 305 11.36 -3.42 11.94
C ASN A 305 11.39 -4.88 12.42
N ALA A 306 12.55 -5.43 12.78
CA ALA A 306 12.63 -6.80 13.28
C ALA A 306 11.90 -7.01 14.61
N LEU A 307 11.83 -5.98 15.47
CA LEU A 307 11.10 -6.01 16.73
C LEU A 307 9.58 -5.90 16.57
N VAL A 308 9.10 -5.33 15.45
CA VAL A 308 7.67 -5.03 15.26
C VAL A 308 7.01 -5.82 14.14
N LEU A 309 7.73 -6.22 13.08
CA LEU A 309 7.13 -6.83 11.88
C LEU A 309 6.40 -8.14 12.17
N TRP A 310 6.83 -8.89 13.17
CA TRP A 310 6.17 -10.15 13.53
C TRP A 310 4.75 -9.94 14.06
N THR A 311 4.38 -8.74 14.54
CA THR A 311 3.01 -8.46 15.01
C THR A 311 2.04 -8.22 13.86
N ILE A 312 2.52 -7.73 12.73
CA ILE A 312 1.69 -7.25 11.60
C ILE A 312 0.82 -8.33 10.98
N PRO A 313 1.31 -9.56 10.71
CA PRO A 313 0.46 -10.64 10.23
C PRO A 313 -0.73 -10.93 11.14
N TYR A 314 -0.49 -10.96 12.46
CA TYR A 314 -1.53 -11.25 13.44
C TYR A 314 -2.51 -10.09 13.55
N ILE A 315 -2.03 -8.84 13.60
CA ILE A 315 -2.89 -7.65 13.61
C ILE A 315 -3.79 -7.62 12.36
N THR A 316 -3.22 -7.93 11.19
CA THR A 316 -3.95 -7.91 9.92
C THR A 316 -5.05 -8.98 9.88
N ILE A 317 -4.73 -10.22 10.27
CA ILE A 317 -5.70 -11.33 10.23
C ILE A 317 -6.79 -11.13 11.29
N ILE A 318 -6.41 -10.86 12.54
CA ILE A 318 -7.36 -10.65 13.63
C ILE A 318 -8.22 -9.41 13.35
N GLY A 319 -7.62 -8.32 12.87
CA GLY A 319 -8.33 -7.10 12.50
C GLY A 319 -9.32 -7.33 11.35
N MET A 320 -8.92 -8.08 10.32
CA MET A 320 -9.82 -8.46 9.22
C MET A 320 -11.01 -9.28 9.72
N ILE A 321 -10.76 -10.32 10.52
CA ILE A 321 -11.82 -11.17 11.07
C ILE A 321 -12.72 -10.37 12.01
N GLY A 322 -12.14 -9.57 12.91
CA GLY A 322 -12.86 -8.75 13.88
C GLY A 322 -13.70 -7.65 13.23
N GLY A 323 -13.20 -7.02 12.16
CA GLY A 323 -13.93 -6.03 11.38
C GLY A 323 -15.15 -6.65 10.68
N VAL A 324 -14.95 -7.75 9.95
CA VAL A 324 -16.07 -8.44 9.27
C VAL A 324 -17.08 -9.00 10.27
N ALA A 325 -16.62 -9.65 11.34
CA ALA A 325 -17.50 -10.16 12.39
C ALA A 325 -18.26 -9.04 13.10
N GLY A 326 -17.62 -7.88 13.31
CA GLY A 326 -18.21 -6.71 13.96
C GLY A 326 -19.39 -6.11 13.20
N LEU A 327 -19.35 -6.16 11.86
CA LEU A 327 -20.47 -5.71 11.04
C LEU A 327 -21.69 -6.62 11.10
N ILE A 328 -21.51 -7.90 11.45
CA ILE A 328 -22.61 -8.88 11.57
C ILE A 328 -23.08 -8.95 13.03
N VAL A 329 -22.14 -9.05 13.96
CA VAL A 329 -22.36 -9.19 15.40
C VAL A 329 -21.35 -8.30 16.14
N PRO A 330 -21.68 -7.02 16.43
CA PRO A 330 -20.75 -6.04 17.00
C PRO A 330 -20.02 -6.50 18.28
N PRO A 331 -20.69 -7.15 19.27
CA PRO A 331 -19.99 -7.63 20.47
C PRO A 331 -18.90 -8.66 20.18
N VAL A 332 -19.12 -9.56 19.21
CA VAL A 332 -18.16 -10.59 18.82
C VAL A 332 -16.97 -9.96 18.10
N GLY A 333 -17.23 -9.03 17.17
CA GLY A 333 -16.16 -8.29 16.50
C GLY A 333 -15.27 -7.54 17.49
N LYS A 334 -15.87 -6.88 18.49
CA LYS A 334 -15.14 -6.14 19.52
C LYS A 334 -14.27 -7.05 20.39
N LEU A 335 -14.79 -8.23 20.77
CA LEU A 335 -14.01 -9.23 21.50
C LEU A 335 -12.80 -9.72 20.70
N ILE A 336 -12.98 -9.98 19.40
CA ILE A 336 -11.88 -10.39 18.51
C ILE A 336 -10.85 -9.25 18.36
N LEU A 337 -11.30 -8.01 18.21
CA LEU A 337 -10.41 -6.84 18.13
C LEU A 337 -9.61 -6.62 19.41
N TYR A 338 -10.13 -6.93 20.59
CA TYR A 338 -9.33 -6.86 21.81
C TYR A 338 -8.11 -7.79 21.80
N LEU A 339 -8.12 -8.86 20.98
CA LEU A 339 -6.95 -9.71 20.79
C LEU A 339 -5.81 -9.00 20.03
N THR A 340 -6.10 -7.93 19.27
CA THR A 340 -5.04 -7.11 18.67
C THR A 340 -4.37 -6.20 19.69
N TYR A 341 -5.04 -5.85 20.78
CA TYR A 341 -4.57 -4.86 21.75
C TYR A 341 -3.14 -5.08 22.27
N PRO A 342 -2.73 -6.28 22.75
CA PRO A 342 -1.35 -6.52 23.18
C PRO A 342 -0.33 -6.37 22.04
N LEU A 343 -0.68 -6.81 20.83
CA LEU A 343 0.19 -6.72 19.64
C LEU A 343 0.39 -5.27 19.21
N THR A 344 -0.70 -4.51 19.14
CA THR A 344 -0.69 -3.09 18.82
C THR A 344 0.01 -2.28 19.91
N SER A 345 -0.13 -2.64 21.19
CA SER A 345 0.55 -1.97 22.29
C SER A 345 2.06 -2.21 22.27
N TRP A 346 2.50 -3.43 21.96
CA TRP A 346 3.91 -3.72 21.72
C TRP A 346 4.46 -2.88 20.56
N PHE A 347 3.74 -2.87 19.43
CA PHE A 347 4.12 -2.10 18.24
C PHE A 347 4.29 -0.61 18.57
N THR A 348 3.30 -0.01 19.22
CA THR A 348 3.33 1.42 19.58
C THR A 348 4.40 1.73 20.61
N ALA A 349 4.60 0.88 21.62
CA ALA A 349 5.62 1.09 22.64
C ALA A 349 7.04 1.05 22.06
N VAL A 350 7.31 0.10 21.15
CA VAL A 350 8.59 0.04 20.45
C VAL A 350 8.81 1.29 19.60
N ILE A 351 7.80 1.77 18.87
CA ILE A 351 7.94 3.00 18.05
C ILE A 351 8.09 4.26 18.90
N GLN A 352 7.50 4.32 20.10
CA GLN A 352 7.69 5.47 20.99
C GLN A 352 9.06 5.47 21.67
N LEU A 353 9.70 4.32 21.78
CA LEU A 353 11.03 4.18 22.38
C LEU A 353 12.16 4.67 21.47
N PHE A 354 11.97 4.65 20.15
CA PHE A 354 12.99 4.96 19.12
C PHE A 354 12.57 6.15 18.26
#